data_AF-A0A7L5BVN0-F1
#
_entry.id   AF-A0A7L5BVN0-F1
#
_cell.length_a   1.000
_cell.length_b   1.000
_cell.length_c   1.000
_cell.angle_alpha   90.00
_cell.angle_beta   90.00
_cell.angle_gamma   90.00
#
_symmetry.space_group_name_H-M   'P 1'
#
loop_
_entity.id
_entity.type
_entity.pdbx_description
1 polymer ?
#
loop_
_entity_poly.entity_id
_entity_poly.type
_entity_poly.pdbx_seq_one_letter_code
_entity_poly.pdbx_strand_id
1 'polypeptide(L)' 'MTAANILIGIGLVAAIAGLAGVVWCIRLARRVQAGKVPEDQLQSAFARLSAVNMAAIGGAMMGLAMLLVGLLIR' A
#
# COMPACT_ATOMS: atom_id res chain seq x y z
N MET A 1 -18.55 -15.47 -16.77
CA MET A 1 -17.96 -14.52 -15.79
C MET A 1 -17.99 -13.14 -16.43
N THR A 2 -18.80 -12.23 -15.89
CA THR A 2 -18.97 -10.87 -16.44
C THR A 2 -17.70 -10.03 -16.21
N ALA A 3 -17.36 -9.15 -17.17
CA ALA A 3 -16.17 -8.28 -17.09
C ALA A 3 -16.11 -7.46 -15.77
N ALA A 4 -17.26 -7.09 -15.22
CA ALA A 4 -17.38 -6.45 -13.91
C ALA A 4 -16.79 -7.29 -12.76
N ASN A 5 -17.00 -8.62 -12.74
CA ASN A 5 -16.44 -9.48 -11.68
C ASN A 5 -14.91 -9.57 -11.77
N ILE A 6 -14.34 -9.49 -12.97
CA ILE A 6 -12.88 -9.49 -13.16
C ILE A 6 -12.29 -8.18 -12.61
N LEU A 7 -12.91 -7.03 -12.93
CA LEU A 7 -12.51 -5.72 -12.40
C LEU A 7 -12.59 -5.68 -10.86
N ILE A 8 -13.68 -6.19 -10.29
CA ILE A 8 -13.87 -6.25 -8.84
C ILE A 8 -12.82 -7.16 -8.19
N GLY A 9 -12.54 -8.32 -8.80
CA GLY A 9 -11.53 -9.24 -8.29
C GLY A 9 -10.12 -8.65 -8.28
N ILE A 10 -9.70 -8.02 -9.38
CA ILE A 10 -8.37 -7.38 -9.48
C ILE A 10 -8.29 -6.18 -8.52
N GLY A 11 -9.34 -5.35 -8.48
CA GLY A 11 -9.43 -4.20 -7.57
C GLY A 11 -9.34 -4.62 -6.11
N LEU A 12 -9.98 -5.72 -5.72
CA LEU A 12 -9.94 -6.27 -4.36
C LEU A 12 -8.51 -6.73 -3.99
N VAL A 13 -7.85 -7.47 -4.88
CA VAL A 13 -6.48 -7.95 -4.65
C VAL A 13 -5.50 -6.76 -4.55
N ALA A 14 -5.63 -5.77 -5.44
CA ALA A 14 -4.80 -4.57 -5.42
C ALA A 14 -5.02 -3.73 -4.15
N ALA A 15 -6.27 -3.59 -3.70
CA ALA A 15 -6.59 -2.87 -2.47
C ALA A 15 -6.01 -3.57 -1.23
N ILE A 16 -6.13 -4.90 -1.14
CA ILE A 16 -5.55 -5.69 -0.03
C ILE A 16 -4.02 -5.60 -0.06
N ALA A 17 -3.40 -5.68 -1.23
CA ALA A 17 -1.95 -5.54 -1.38
C ALA A 17 -1.47 -4.13 -0.94
N GLY A 18 -2.18 -3.08 -1.33
CA GLY A 18 -1.92 -1.71 -0.88
C GLY A 18 -2.03 -1.56 0.64
N LEU A 19 -3.08 -2.12 1.24
CA LEU A 19 -3.30 -2.10 2.69
C LEU A 19 -2.20 -2.85 3.44
N ALA A 20 -1.79 -4.02 2.95
CA ALA A 20 -0.68 -4.79 3.49
C ALA A 20 0.65 -4.01 3.43
N GLY A 21 0.90 -3.27 2.34
CA GLY A 21 2.05 -2.38 2.19
C GLY A 21 2.07 -1.26 3.25
N VAL A 22 0.92 -0.64 3.52
CA VAL A 22 0.80 0.39 4.58
C VAL A 22 1.07 -0.20 5.96
N VAL A 23 0.52 -1.38 6.27
CA VAL A 23 0.77 -2.07 7.55
C VAL A 23 2.26 -2.40 7.73
N TRP A 24 2.94 -2.82 6.65
CA TRP A 24 4.38 -3.06 6.67
C TRP A 24 5.18 -1.79 6.97
N CYS A 25 4.83 -0.68 6.30
CA CYS A 25 5.43 0.63 6.57
C CYS A 25 5.25 1.07 8.03
N ILE A 26 4.05 0.91 8.60
CA ILE A 26 3.78 1.26 10.00
C ILE A 26 4.62 0.40 10.96
N ARG A 27 4.74 -0.92 10.72
CA ARG A 27 5.57 -1.79 11.56
C ARG A 27 7.05 -1.42 11.47
N LEU A 28 7.54 -1.06 10.29
CA LEU A 28 8.92 -0.64 10.10
C LEU A 28 9.19 0.73 10.74
N ALA A 29 8.28 1.70 10.61
CA ALA A 29 8.33 2.98 11.30
C ALA A 29 8.41 2.81 12.82
N ARG A 30 7.56 1.94 13.38
CA ARG A 30 7.56 1.61 14.82
C ARG A 30 8.87 0.95 15.26
N ARG A 31 9.50 0.11 14.42
CA ARG A 31 10.82 -0.48 14.72
C ARG A 31 11.94 0.56 14.73
N VAL A 32 11.90 1.52 13.81
CA VAL A 32 12.86 2.63 13.76
C VAL A 32 12.68 3.54 14.98
N GLN A 33 11.43 3.92 15.31
CA GLN A 33 11.12 4.71 16.50
C GLN A 33 11.48 4.01 17.82
N ALA A 34 11.40 2.69 17.88
CA ALA A 34 11.80 1.91 19.06
C ALA A 34 13.33 1.89 19.32
N GLY A 35 14.11 2.76 18.65
CA GLY A 35 15.53 2.97 18.93
C GLY A 35 16.44 1.83 18.48
N LYS A 36 15.96 0.92 17.62
CA LYS A 36 16.76 -0.21 17.12
C LYS A 36 17.66 0.12 15.93
N VAL A 37 17.76 1.40 15.53
CA VAL A 37 18.50 1.82 14.34
C VAL A 37 19.49 2.94 14.70
N PRO A 38 20.79 2.78 14.39
CA PRO A 38 21.81 3.82 14.58
C PRO A 38 21.46 5.12 13.82
N GLU A 39 21.75 6.29 14.39
CA GLU A 39 21.41 7.62 13.83
C GLU A 39 21.97 7.84 12.41
N ASP A 40 23.12 7.25 12.12
CA ASP A 40 23.81 7.22 10.83
C ASP A 40 23.04 6.47 9.73
N GLN A 41 22.10 5.59 10.09
CA GLN A 41 21.23 4.89 9.15
C GLN A 41 19.79 5.42 9.14
N LEU A 42 19.48 6.42 9.97
CA LEU A 42 18.12 6.92 10.12
C LEU A 42 17.62 7.60 8.83
N GLN A 43 18.44 8.44 8.19
CA GLN A 43 18.05 9.15 6.97
C GLN A 43 17.80 8.21 5.78
N SER A 44 18.64 7.19 5.61
CA SER A 44 18.48 6.20 4.54
C SER A 44 17.27 5.29 4.80
N ALA A 45 17.02 4.94 6.07
CA ALA A 45 15.82 4.22 6.47
C ALA A 45 14.56 5.05 6.20
N PHE A 46 14.55 6.36 6.53
CA PHE A 46 13.42 7.26 6.28
C PHE A 46 13.12 7.42 4.78
N ALA A 47 14.14 7.58 3.93
CA ALA A 47 13.98 7.68 2.48
C ALA A 47 13.37 6.41 1.88
N ARG A 48 13.82 5.24 2.35
CA ARG A 48 13.25 3.95 1.92
C ARG A 48 11.81 3.77 2.42
N LEU A 49 11.53 4.22 3.64
CA LEU A 49 10.21 4.14 4.24
C LEU A 49 9.19 5.02 3.51
N SER A 50 9.57 6.25 3.14
CA SER A 50 8.71 7.17 2.41
C SER A 50 8.42 6.67 0.99
N ALA A 51 9.43 6.10 0.31
CA ALA A 51 9.26 5.48 -1.00
C ALA A 51 8.27 4.29 -0.96
N VAL A 52 8.42 3.39 0.03
CA VAL A 52 7.48 2.26 0.19
C VAL A 52 6.10 2.75 0.61
N ASN A 53 6.00 3.79 1.45
CA ASN A 53 4.72 4.37 1.84
C ASN A 53 3.97 4.99 0.65
N MET A 54 4.68 5.76 -0.20
CA MET A 54 4.09 6.34 -1.40
C MET A 54 3.68 5.26 -2.40
N ALA A 55 4.45 4.19 -2.55
CA ALA A 55 4.07 3.04 -3.37
C ALA A 55 2.82 2.33 -2.81
N ALA A 56 2.73 2.16 -1.49
CA ALA A 56 1.59 1.53 -0.84
C ALA A 56 0.30 2.37 -0.95
N ILE A 57 0.41 3.69 -0.73
CA ILE A 57 -0.72 4.63 -0.89
C ILE A 57 -1.17 4.68 -2.36
N GLY A 58 -0.23 4.75 -3.30
CA GLY A 58 -0.52 4.72 -4.74
C GLY A 58 -1.22 3.42 -5.14
N GLY A 59 -0.74 2.27 -4.68
CA GLY A 59 -1.37 0.97 -4.91
C GLY A 59 -2.78 0.88 -4.32
N ALA A 60 -2.99 1.39 -3.10
CA ALA A 60 -4.30 1.41 -2.46
C ALA A 60 -5.31 2.30 -3.21
N MET A 61 -4.87 3.49 -3.65
CA MET A 61 -5.71 4.41 -4.45
C MET A 61 -6.07 3.81 -5.81
N MET A 62 -5.12 3.15 -6.48
CA MET A 62 -5.34 2.47 -7.76
C MET A 62 -6.34 1.32 -7.62
N GLY A 63 -6.22 0.51 -6.57
CA GLY A 63 -7.15 -0.58 -6.27
C GLY A 63 -8.56 -0.08 -5.94
N LEU A 64 -8.67 0.98 -5.15
CA LEU A 64 -9.96 1.63 -4.86
C LEU A 64 -10.61 2.18 -6.13
N ALA A 65 -9.84 2.81 -7.01
CA ALA A 65 -10.34 3.33 -8.28
C ALA A 65 -10.89 2.22 -9.19
N MET A 66 -10.18 1.08 -9.30
CA MET A 66 -10.66 -0.09 -10.05
C MET A 66 -11.94 -0.69 -9.45
N LEU A 67 -12.04 -0.77 -8.13
CA LEU A 67 -13.26 -1.22 -7.45
C LEU A 67 -14.44 -0.30 -7.76
N LEU A 68 -14.24 1.02 -7.66
CA LEU A 68 -15.26 2.03 -7.96
C LEU A 68 -15.77 1.91 -9.40
N VAL A 69 -14.85 1.80 -10.37
CA VAL A 69 -15.22 1.61 -11.79
C VAL A 69 -15.99 0.31 -12.00
N GLY A 70 -15.55 -0.80 -11.39
CA GLY A 70 -16.25 -2.09 -11.47
C GLY A 70 -17.65 -2.07 -10.83
N LEU A 71 -17.83 -1.30 -9.76
CA LEU A 71 -19.12 -1.11 -9.09
C LEU A 71 -20.08 -0.23 -9.89
N LEU A 72 -19.56 0.78 -10.59
CA LEU A 72 -20.34 1.69 -11.43
C LEU A 72 -20.78 1.05 -12.75
N ILE A 73 -19.96 0.15 -13.31
CA ILE A 73 -20.21 -0.52 -14.61
C ILE A 73 -21.05 -1.81 -14.44
N ARG A 74 -21.17 -2.35 -13.22
CA ARG A 74 -22.03 -3.48 -12.88
C ARG A 74 -23.51 -3.14 -13.06
#